data_AF-C6IXI4-F1
#
_entry.id   AF-C6IXI4-F1
#
_cell.length_a   1.000
_cell.length_b   1.000
_cell.length_c   1.000
_cell.angle_alpha   90.00
_cell.angle_beta   90.00
_cell.angle_gamma   90.00
#
_symmetry.space_group_name_H-M   'P 1'
#
loop_
_entity.id
_entity.type
_entity.pdbx_description
1 polymer ?
#
loop_
_entity_poly.entity_id
_entity_poly.type
_entity_poly.pdbx_seq_one_letter_code
_entity_poly.pdbx_strand_id
1 'polypeptide(L)'
;KPLPLLWWCSPETASSSLEACETEVPVDGLLSPSMTASELHWALHFSARHFFERQTWQNERAQLVSRLEERKWIDMAKSILCDVNKVSEAEAYDMLRKRAMNERKRMVDVATSVVKAHQQLKF
;
A
#
# COMPACT_ATOMS: atom_id res chain seq x y z
N LYS A 1 18.55 0.21 -1.07
CA LYS A 1 17.95 1.49 -0.62
C LYS A 1 17.17 2.06 -1.80
N PRO A 2 15.94 2.56 -1.61
CA PRO A 2 15.22 3.21 -2.70
C PRO A 2 15.99 4.49 -3.10
N LEU A 3 16.11 4.75 -4.39
CA LEU A 3 16.87 5.86 -4.98
C LEU A 3 16.02 6.58 -6.03
N PRO A 4 16.25 7.88 -6.27
CA PRO A 4 15.63 8.58 -7.39
C PRO A 4 15.99 7.91 -8.71
N LEU A 5 14.99 7.71 -9.56
CA LEU A 5 15.18 7.16 -10.90
C LEU A 5 15.11 8.30 -11.91
N LEU A 6 16.23 8.57 -12.57
CA LEU A 6 16.38 9.61 -13.56
C LEU A 6 16.42 8.99 -14.95
N TRP A 7 15.62 9.52 -15.86
CA TRP A 7 15.63 9.11 -17.24
C TRP A 7 16.70 9.88 -18.02
N TRP A 8 17.50 9.18 -18.81
CA TRP A 8 18.47 9.80 -19.72
C TRP A 8 17.86 9.99 -21.10
N CYS A 9 17.54 11.23 -21.45
CA CYS A 9 17.08 11.59 -22.80
C CYS A 9 18.24 12.15 -23.61
N SER A 10 18.62 11.42 -24.65
CA SER A 10 19.38 11.95 -25.77
C SER A 10 18.52 11.99 -27.02
N PRO A 11 18.90 12.74 -28.06
CA PRO A 11 18.16 12.75 -29.33
C PRO A 11 17.98 11.35 -29.93
N GLU A 12 18.92 10.45 -29.70
CA GLU A 12 18.90 9.07 -30.18
C GLU A 12 17.95 8.17 -29.37
N THR A 13 17.68 8.50 -28.11
CA THR A 13 16.80 7.71 -27.21
C THR A 13 15.41 8.33 -27.03
N ALA A 14 15.16 9.52 -27.58
CA ALA A 14 13.91 10.27 -27.45
C ALA A 14 12.69 9.59 -28.08
N SER A 15 12.87 8.75 -29.10
CA SER A 15 11.79 7.94 -29.67
C SER A 15 11.57 6.64 -28.88
N SER A 16 12.63 6.05 -28.33
CA SER A 16 12.56 4.87 -27.45
C SER A 16 11.95 5.17 -26.08
N SER A 17 11.89 6.44 -25.65
CA SER A 17 11.26 6.81 -24.39
C SER A 17 9.73 6.66 -24.39
N LEU A 18 9.07 6.59 -25.55
CA LEU A 18 7.61 6.38 -25.63
C LEU A 18 7.21 4.99 -25.11
N GLU A 19 7.89 3.92 -25.55
CA GLU A 19 7.62 2.55 -25.09
C GLU A 19 7.93 2.36 -23.60
N ALA A 20 8.93 3.08 -23.08
CA ALA A 20 9.29 3.01 -21.67
C ALA A 20 8.39 3.88 -20.77
N CYS A 21 7.82 4.96 -21.30
CA CYS A 21 6.74 5.70 -20.63
C CYS A 21 5.45 4.88 -20.51
N GLU A 22 5.24 3.88 -21.38
CA GLU A 22 4.13 2.94 -21.27
C GLU A 22 4.36 1.87 -20.20
N THR A 23 5.63 1.57 -19.86
CA THR A 23 5.94 0.72 -18.71
C THR A 23 5.74 1.49 -17.41
N GLU A 24 5.16 0.87 -16.38
CA GLU A 24 4.96 1.46 -15.03
C GLU A 24 6.29 1.72 -14.27
N VAL A 25 7.35 2.13 -14.97
CA VAL A 25 8.63 2.48 -14.36
C VAL A 25 8.49 3.90 -13.78
N PRO A 26 8.58 4.07 -12.46
CA PRO A 26 8.46 5.38 -11.86
C PRO A 26 9.72 6.19 -12.16
N VAL A 27 9.57 7.26 -12.96
CA VAL A 27 10.62 8.23 -13.27
C VAL A 27 10.42 9.47 -12.40
N ASP A 28 11.46 9.89 -11.68
CA ASP A 28 11.44 11.06 -10.80
C ASP A 28 11.95 12.33 -11.49
N GLY A 29 12.63 12.20 -12.63
CA GLY A 29 13.03 13.33 -13.46
C GLY A 29 13.88 12.93 -14.66
N LEU A 30 14.40 13.94 -15.35
CA LEU A 30 15.06 13.80 -16.64
C LEU A 30 16.45 14.43 -16.64
N LEU A 31 17.39 13.77 -17.33
CA LEU A 31 18.71 14.30 -17.68
C LEU A 31 18.91 14.30 -19.20
N SER A 32 19.66 15.27 -19.70
CA SER A 32 20.09 15.38 -21.11
C SER A 32 21.59 15.68 -21.20
N PRO A 33 22.29 15.19 -22.24
CA PRO A 33 23.70 15.49 -22.45
C PRO A 33 23.99 16.97 -22.68
N SER A 34 22.99 17.78 -23.06
CA SER A 34 23.15 19.21 -23.33
C SER A 34 23.02 20.09 -22.08
N MET A 35 22.80 19.52 -20.89
CA MET A 35 22.59 20.28 -19.67
C MET A 35 23.88 20.92 -19.16
N THR A 36 23.79 22.19 -18.79
CA THR A 36 24.80 22.91 -18.02
C THR A 36 24.89 22.38 -16.58
N ALA A 37 25.96 22.73 -15.87
CA ALA A 37 26.14 22.34 -14.46
C ALA A 37 24.99 22.82 -13.56
N SER A 38 24.47 24.02 -13.80
CA SER A 38 23.33 24.57 -13.05
C SER A 38 22.04 23.80 -13.34
N GLU A 39 21.75 23.50 -14.62
CA GLU A 39 20.58 22.70 -15.00
C GLU A 39 20.64 21.29 -14.42
N LEU A 40 21.82 20.66 -14.44
CA LEU A 40 22.05 19.37 -13.81
C LEU A 40 21.81 19.42 -12.30
N HIS A 41 22.32 20.46 -11.63
CA HIS A 41 22.10 20.67 -10.20
C HIS A 41 20.59 20.73 -9.87
N TRP A 42 19.84 21.56 -10.60
CA TRP A 42 18.39 21.68 -10.40
C TRP A 42 17.67 20.37 -10.71
N ALA A 43 17.99 19.71 -11.83
CA ALA A 43 17.38 18.45 -12.22
C ALA A 43 17.55 17.38 -11.14
N LEU A 44 18.75 17.24 -10.58
CA LEU A 44 19.01 16.32 -9.47
C LEU A 44 18.20 16.71 -8.22
N HIS A 45 18.13 18.00 -7.90
CA HIS A 45 17.44 18.49 -6.71
C HIS A 45 15.91 18.29 -6.78
N PHE A 46 15.30 18.56 -7.94
CA PHE A 46 13.88 18.33 -8.18
C PHE A 46 13.55 16.84 -8.23
N SER A 47 14.41 16.03 -8.85
CA SER A 47 14.20 14.58 -8.93
C SER A 47 14.30 13.91 -7.56
N ALA A 48 15.21 14.38 -6.71
CA ALA A 48 15.26 13.93 -5.31
C ALA A 48 13.96 14.26 -4.57
N ARG A 49 13.40 15.46 -4.78
CA ARG A 49 12.11 15.86 -4.19
C ARG A 49 10.96 14.98 -4.70
N HIS A 50 10.84 14.78 -6.01
CA HIS A 50 9.81 13.91 -6.59
C HIS A 50 9.89 12.47 -6.09
N PHE A 51 11.11 11.95 -5.94
CA PHE A 51 11.33 10.66 -5.31
C PHE A 51 10.76 10.57 -3.90
N PHE A 52 11.01 11.59 -3.05
CA PHE A 52 10.48 11.61 -1.68
C PHE A 52 8.95 11.75 -1.63
N GLU A 53 8.38 12.59 -2.50
CA GLU A 53 6.92 12.73 -2.64
C GLU A 53 6.28 11.40 -3.05
N ARG A 54 6.84 10.75 -4.07
CA ARG A 54 6.39 9.43 -4.53
C ARG A 54 6.49 8.38 -3.44
N GLN A 55 7.59 8.32 -2.69
CA GLN A 55 7.74 7.37 -1.59
C GLN A 55 6.69 7.59 -0.49
N THR A 56 6.37 8.86 -0.21
CA THR A 56 5.33 9.23 0.75
C THR A 56 3.97 8.72 0.30
N TRP A 57 3.59 9.00 -0.95
CA TRP A 57 2.31 8.51 -1.51
C TRP A 57 2.22 6.99 -1.56
N GLN A 58 3.31 6.30 -1.91
CA GLN A 58 3.34 4.84 -1.90
C GLN A 58 3.10 4.28 -0.50
N ASN A 59 3.71 4.89 0.53
CA ASN A 59 3.50 4.51 1.93
C ASN A 59 2.07 4.78 2.38
N GLU A 60 1.52 5.95 2.08
CA GLU A 60 0.13 6.31 2.42
C GLU A 60 -0.88 5.38 1.75
N ARG A 61 -0.66 5.09 0.46
CA ARG A 61 -1.47 4.12 -0.29
C ARG A 61 -1.41 2.74 0.36
N ALA A 62 -0.22 2.25 0.70
CA ALA A 62 -0.07 0.96 1.37
C ALA A 62 -0.80 0.92 2.72
N GLN A 63 -0.72 1.99 3.52
CA GLN A 63 -1.43 2.10 4.79
C GLN A 63 -2.95 2.14 4.61
N LEU A 64 -3.46 2.83 3.58
CA LEU A 64 -4.88 2.89 3.27
C LEU A 64 -5.41 1.53 2.81
N VAL A 65 -4.69 0.86 1.91
CA VAL A 65 -5.04 -0.49 1.44
C VAL A 65 -5.05 -1.46 2.60
N SER A 66 -4.02 -1.45 3.47
CA SER A 66 -3.97 -2.26 4.68
C SER A 66 -5.19 -2.00 5.57
N ARG A 67 -5.58 -0.74 5.83
CA ARG A 67 -6.76 -0.43 6.65
C ARG A 67 -8.06 -0.97 6.04
N LEU A 68 -8.21 -0.92 4.72
CA LEU A 68 -9.36 -1.48 4.02
C LEU A 68 -9.40 -3.00 4.14
N GLU A 69 -8.27 -3.67 3.97
CA GLU A 69 -8.16 -5.13 4.16
C GLU A 69 -8.47 -5.53 5.60
N GLU A 70 -7.93 -4.82 6.59
CA GLU A 70 -8.21 -5.08 8.00
C GLU A 70 -9.72 -4.97 8.30
N ARG A 71 -10.40 -3.97 7.74
CA ARG A 71 -11.85 -3.80 7.89
C ARG A 71 -12.63 -4.96 7.27
N LYS A 72 -12.23 -5.45 6.10
CA LYS A 72 -12.86 -6.63 5.46
C LYS A 72 -12.81 -7.87 6.36
N TRP A 73 -11.67 -8.13 7.01
CA TRP A 73 -11.53 -9.25 7.94
C TRP A 73 -12.43 -9.11 9.16
N ILE A 74 -12.53 -7.91 9.73
CA ILE A 74 -13.40 -7.63 10.88
C ILE A 74 -14.87 -7.81 10.50
N ASP A 75 -15.30 -7.27 9.36
CA ASP A 75 -16.68 -7.39 8.90
C ASP A 75 -17.07 -8.84 8.61
N MET A 76 -16.17 -9.62 7.99
CA MET A 76 -16.38 -11.06 7.76
C MET A 76 -16.45 -11.85 9.08
N ALA A 77 -15.59 -11.54 10.05
CA ALA A 77 -15.63 -12.19 11.36
C ALA A 77 -16.92 -11.88 12.13
N LYS A 78 -17.41 -10.63 12.07
CA LYS A 78 -18.71 -10.26 12.65
C LYS A 78 -19.85 -11.07 12.02
N SER A 79 -19.92 -11.14 10.69
CA SER A 79 -20.95 -11.92 9.99
C SER A 79 -20.97 -13.38 10.46
N ILE A 80 -19.80 -14.01 10.58
CA ILE A 80 -19.68 -15.39 11.07
C ILE A 80 -20.19 -15.51 12.51
N LEU A 81 -19.80 -14.59 13.40
CA LEU A 81 -20.24 -14.61 14.80
C LEU A 81 -21.75 -14.38 14.92
N CYS A 82 -22.33 -13.48 14.12
CA CYS A 82 -23.78 -13.31 14.05
C CYS A 82 -24.48 -14.62 13.65
N ASP A 83 -23.95 -15.30 12.62
CA ASP A 83 -24.55 -16.54 12.11
C ASP A 83 -24.46 -17.71 13.10
N VAL A 84 -23.30 -17.88 13.74
CA VAL A 84 -22.99 -19.00 14.65
C VAL A 84 -23.58 -18.78 16.04
N ASN A 85 -23.42 -17.58 16.60
CA ASN A 85 -23.84 -17.29 17.97
C ASN A 85 -25.26 -16.69 18.06
N LYS A 86 -25.90 -16.39 16.92
CA LYS A 86 -27.24 -15.76 16.85
C LYS A 86 -27.32 -14.45 17.64
N VAL A 87 -26.25 -13.65 17.54
CA VAL A 87 -26.12 -12.35 18.19
C VAL A 87 -26.24 -11.21 17.18
N SER A 88 -26.50 -10.00 17.67
CA SER A 88 -26.47 -8.80 16.85
C SER A 88 -25.04 -8.43 16.42
N GLU A 89 -24.91 -7.60 15.38
CA GLU A 89 -23.61 -7.13 14.90
C GLU A 89 -22.84 -6.33 15.97
N ALA A 90 -23.56 -5.58 16.81
CA ALA A 90 -22.99 -4.83 17.92
C ALA A 90 -22.37 -5.77 18.97
N GLU A 91 -23.08 -6.84 19.34
CA GLU A 91 -22.59 -7.85 20.27
C GLU A 91 -21.39 -8.62 19.68
N ALA A 92 -21.45 -8.98 18.40
CA ALA A 92 -20.34 -9.64 17.71
C ALA A 92 -19.07 -8.77 17.71
N TYR A 93 -19.21 -7.46 17.48
CA TYR A 93 -18.09 -6.52 17.58
C TYR A 93 -17.52 -6.45 18.99
N ASP A 94 -18.37 -6.36 20.02
CA ASP A 94 -17.93 -6.35 21.42
C ASP A 94 -17.24 -7.64 21.82
N MET A 95 -17.67 -8.79 21.29
CA MET A 95 -17.01 -10.08 21.49
C MET A 95 -15.59 -10.09 20.88
N LEU A 96 -15.45 -9.64 19.63
CA LEU A 96 -14.13 -9.52 18.98
C LEU A 96 -13.22 -8.57 19.76
N ARG A 97 -13.74 -7.42 20.19
CA ARG A 97 -12.99 -6.43 20.96
C ARG A 97 -12.55 -6.98 22.32
N LYS A 98 -13.44 -7.63 23.08
CA LYS A 98 -13.12 -8.26 24.37
C LYS A 98 -12.05 -9.34 24.19
N ARG A 99 -12.17 -10.17 23.15
CA ARG A 99 -11.19 -11.22 22.86
C ARG A 99 -9.82 -10.64 22.48
N ALA A 100 -9.78 -9.61 21.65
CA ALA A 100 -8.55 -8.90 21.30
C ALA A 100 -7.86 -8.29 22.53
N MET A 101 -8.63 -7.70 23.44
CA MET A 101 -8.12 -7.16 24.70
C MET A 101 -7.56 -8.25 25.62
N ASN A 102 -8.27 -9.37 25.78
CA ASN A 102 -7.84 -10.49 26.61
C ASN A 102 -6.57 -11.16 26.06
N GLU A 103 -6.47 -11.30 24.72
CA GLU A 103 -5.31 -11.89 24.06
C GLU A 103 -4.16 -10.89 23.85
N ARG A 104 -4.34 -9.60 24.18
CA ARG A 104 -3.40 -8.49 23.88
C ARG A 104 -2.96 -8.44 22.41
N LYS A 105 -3.90 -8.69 21.50
CA LYS A 105 -3.68 -8.67 20.05
C LYS A 105 -4.47 -7.56 19.38
N ARG A 106 -4.14 -7.24 18.13
CA ARG A 106 -4.97 -6.33 17.33
C ARG A 106 -6.29 -7.03 17.02
N MET A 107 -7.36 -6.24 16.90
CA MET A 107 -8.70 -6.75 16.60
C MET A 107 -8.74 -7.51 15.26
N VAL A 108 -7.98 -7.04 14.26
CA VAL A 108 -7.87 -7.73 12.96
C VAL A 108 -7.23 -9.11 13.08
N ASP A 109 -6.25 -9.31 13.96
CA ASP A 109 -5.58 -10.61 14.13
C ASP A 109 -6.55 -11.65 14.70
N VAL A 110 -7.37 -11.23 15.66
CA VAL A 110 -8.44 -12.06 16.23
C VAL A 110 -9.52 -12.33 15.18
N ALA A 111 -9.97 -11.32 14.46
CA ALA A 111 -10.95 -11.47 13.39
C ALA A 111 -10.47 -12.46 12.31
N THR A 112 -9.22 -12.33 11.87
CA THR A 112 -8.59 -13.25 10.91
C THR A 112 -8.55 -14.68 11.45
N SER A 113 -8.24 -14.85 12.74
CA SER A 113 -8.22 -16.17 13.38
C SER A 113 -9.61 -16.81 13.44
N VAL A 114 -10.65 -16.03 13.73
CA VAL A 114 -12.05 -16.48 13.73
C VAL A 114 -12.47 -16.94 12.33
N VAL A 115 -12.17 -16.14 11.29
CA VAL A 115 -12.51 -16.49 9.92
C VAL A 115 -11.80 -17.77 9.48
N LYS A 116 -10.49 -17.88 9.73
CA LYS A 116 -9.70 -19.06 9.38
C LYS A 116 -10.22 -20.32 10.08
N ALA A 117 -10.54 -20.24 11.37
CA ALA A 117 -11.09 -21.37 12.12
C ALA A 117 -12.45 -21.81 11.55
N HIS A 118 -13.34 -20.86 11.19
CA HIS A 118 -14.62 -21.19 10.57
C HIS A 118 -14.49 -21.82 9.19
N GLN A 119 -13.52 -21.37 8.38
CA GLN A 119 -13.23 -21.97 7.09
C GLN A 119 -12.78 -23.42 7.23
N GLN A 120 -11.96 -23.74 8.24
CA GLN A 120 -11.48 -25.11 8.50
C GLN A 120 -12.60 -26.06 8.96
N LEU A 121 -13.66 -25.56 9.60
CA LEU A 121 -14.80 -26.36 10.06
C LEU A 121 -15.83 -26.64 8.95
N LYS A 122 -15.73 -25.96 7.80
CA LYS A 122 -16.63 -26.14 6.64
C LYS A 122 -16.08 -27.15 5.60
N PHE A 123 -14.91 -27.73 5.87
CA PHE A 123 -14.34 -28.88 5.16
C PHE A 123 -14.43 -30.13 6.03
#